data_AF-A0A7R9PFY1-F1
#
_entry.id   AF-A0A7R9PFY1-F1
#
_cell.length_a   1.000
_cell.length_b   1.000
_cell.length_c   1.000
_cell.angle_alpha   90.00
_cell.angle_beta   90.00
_cell.angle_gamma   90.00
#
_symmetry.space_group_name_H-M   'P 1'
#
loop_
_entity.id
_entity.type
_entity.pdbx_description
1 polymer ?
#
loop_
_entity_poly.entity_id
_entity_poly.type
_entity_poly.pdbx_seq_one_letter_code
_entity_poly.pdbx_strand_id
1 'polypeptide(L)'
;AVSKEARSEIIFHRLAAKVNVKYIFKFTIDQRADGKNYTSPVEPRLEFDVGGRAYIYLKNLFNGDKLLGDQMNIFLNENWEVLVKEVGPTIGEAIGEAMRQILAGIFDLVPLEDAFPLDAETATPQKD
;
A
#
# COMPACT_ATOMS: atom_id res chain seq x y z
N ALA A 1 -16.74 -24.82 25.97
CA ALA A 1 -17.24 -23.44 25.84
C ALA A 1 -17.22 -23.08 24.36
N VAL A 2 -18.36 -22.74 23.76
CA VAL A 2 -18.42 -22.36 22.35
C VAL A 2 -17.87 -20.94 22.25
N SER A 3 -16.69 -20.79 21.64
CA SER A 3 -16.16 -19.49 21.22
C SER A 3 -17.18 -18.87 20.26
N LYS A 4 -17.91 -17.85 20.71
CA LYS A 4 -18.71 -17.03 19.80
C LYS A 4 -17.73 -16.16 19.04
N GLU A 5 -17.38 -16.54 17.81
CA GLU A 5 -16.62 -15.68 16.90
C GLU A 5 -17.38 -14.36 16.71
N ALA A 6 -16.86 -13.28 17.28
CA ALA A 6 -17.33 -11.94 16.97
C ALA A 6 -16.69 -11.51 15.66
N ARG A 7 -17.50 -11.32 14.61
CA ARG A 7 -17.05 -10.74 13.34
C ARG A 7 -17.21 -9.22 13.40
N SER A 8 -16.10 -8.51 13.25
CA SER A 8 -16.07 -7.06 13.06
C SER A 8 -15.82 -6.76 11.59
N GLU A 9 -16.70 -5.99 10.97
CA GLU A 9 -16.55 -5.50 9.60
C GLU A 9 -16.05 -4.05 9.63
N ILE A 10 -14.95 -3.79 8.94
CA ILE A 10 -14.51 -2.43 8.61
C ILE A 10 -14.98 -2.15 7.19
N ILE A 11 -15.89 -1.18 7.01
CA ILE A 11 -16.43 -0.86 5.69
C ILE A 11 -16.02 0.54 5.29
N PHE A 12 -15.15 0.64 4.29
CA PHE A 12 -14.81 1.89 3.64
C PHE A 12 -15.91 2.24 2.62
N HIS A 13 -16.93 3.01 3.04
CA HIS A 13 -18.01 3.45 2.15
C HIS A 13 -17.52 4.58 1.25
N ARG A 14 -17.37 4.32 -0.05
CA ARG A 14 -16.98 5.28 -1.10
C ARG A 14 -15.70 6.07 -0.77
N LEU A 15 -14.56 5.59 -1.28
CA LEU A 15 -13.45 6.48 -1.60
C LEU A 15 -13.82 7.29 -2.86
N ALA A 16 -14.52 8.41 -2.68
CA ALA A 16 -14.60 9.47 -3.69
C ALA A 16 -13.38 10.40 -3.61
N ALA A 17 -12.28 9.90 -3.04
CA ALA A 17 -11.02 10.60 -2.94
C ALA A 17 -10.11 10.17 -4.09
N LYS A 18 -9.42 11.14 -4.70
CA LYS A 18 -8.31 10.85 -5.59
C LYS A 18 -7.18 10.32 -4.73
N VAL A 19 -6.99 9.00 -4.70
CA VAL A 19 -5.85 8.41 -4.00
C VAL A 19 -4.65 8.46 -4.93
N ASN A 20 -3.65 9.26 -4.57
CA ASN A 20 -2.36 9.23 -5.22
C ASN A 20 -1.55 8.13 -4.56
N VAL A 21 -1.08 7.15 -5.33
CA VAL A 21 -0.22 6.08 -4.83
C VAL A 21 1.15 6.21 -5.49
N LYS A 22 2.19 6.27 -4.68
CA LYS A 22 3.58 6.28 -5.12
C LYS A 22 4.28 5.05 -4.56
N TYR A 23 4.62 4.13 -5.44
CA TYR A 23 5.40 2.95 -5.10
C TYR A 23 6.87 3.19 -5.42
N ILE A 24 7.72 3.11 -4.41
CA ILE A 24 9.15 3.36 -4.48
C ILE A 24 9.84 2.09 -4.01
N PHE A 25 10.85 1.63 -4.74
CA PHE A 25 11.68 0.50 -4.35
C PHE A 25 13.09 0.73 -4.87
N LYS A 26 14.09 0.19 -4.16
CA LYS A 26 15.43 0.01 -4.72
C LYS A 26 15.49 -1.33 -5.42
N PHE A 27 16.54 -1.57 -6.18
CA PHE A 27 16.77 -2.88 -6.76
C PHE A 27 18.23 -3.28 -6.69
N THR A 28 18.47 -4.59 -6.61
CA THR A 28 19.80 -5.19 -6.79
C THR A 28 19.91 -5.72 -8.21
N ILE A 29 21.13 -5.83 -8.73
CA ILE A 29 21.41 -6.44 -10.03
C ILE A 29 22.36 -7.60 -9.81
N ASP A 30 22.01 -8.76 -10.38
CA ASP A 30 22.83 -9.96 -10.37
C ASP A 30 22.98 -10.51 -11.79
N GLN A 31 24.22 -10.70 -12.23
CA GLN A 31 24.50 -11.35 -13.52
C GLN A 31 24.41 -12.86 -13.38
N ARG A 32 23.58 -13.51 -14.22
CA ARG A 32 23.37 -14.97 -14.19
C ARG A 32 24.27 -15.70 -15.19
N ALA A 33 24.23 -17.03 -15.14
CA ALA A 33 25.06 -17.90 -15.97
C ALA A 33 24.82 -17.74 -17.49
N ASP A 34 23.67 -17.19 -17.89
CA ASP A 34 23.37 -16.81 -19.27
C ASP A 34 24.07 -15.51 -19.72
N GLY A 35 24.84 -14.88 -18.83
CA GLY A 35 25.53 -13.62 -19.05
C GLY A 35 24.64 -12.39 -18.97
N LYS A 36 23.34 -12.55 -18.68
CA LYS A 36 22.38 -11.44 -18.60
C LYS A 36 22.22 -10.93 -17.17
N ASN A 37 21.83 -9.67 -17.03
CA ASN A 37 21.56 -9.07 -15.74
C ASN A 37 20.09 -9.29 -15.36
N TYR A 38 19.84 -9.70 -14.14
CA TYR A 38 18.51 -9.79 -13.56
C TYR A 38 18.42 -8.88 -12.37
N THR A 39 17.22 -8.37 -12.10
CA THR A 39 17.00 -7.40 -11.04
C THR A 39 16.07 -7.96 -9.97
N SER A 40 16.23 -7.51 -8.73
CA SER A 40 15.33 -7.87 -7.63
C SER A 40 14.93 -6.64 -6.83
N PRO A 41 13.62 -6.42 -6.60
CA PRO A 41 13.17 -5.27 -5.84
C PRO A 41 13.45 -5.46 -4.34
N VAL A 42 14.02 -4.44 -3.73
CA VAL A 42 14.36 -4.39 -2.31
C VAL A 42 13.89 -3.08 -1.69
N GLU A 43 13.68 -3.08 -0.37
CA GLU A 43 13.24 -1.91 0.39
C GLU A 43 11.98 -1.23 -0.19
N PRO A 44 10.85 -1.95 -0.35
CA PRO A 44 9.64 -1.37 -0.90
C PRO A 44 9.07 -0.34 0.08
N ARG A 45 8.61 0.78 -0.46
CA ARG A 45 7.81 1.76 0.23
C ARG A 45 6.63 2.14 -0.65
N LEU A 46 5.43 1.97 -0.11
CA LEU A 46 4.22 2.44 -0.73
C LEU A 46 3.70 3.64 0.06
N GLU A 47 3.79 4.81 -0.55
CA GLU A 47 3.22 6.04 -0.03
C GLU A 47 1.87 6.23 -0.71
N PHE A 48 0.84 6.57 0.06
CA PHE A 48 -0.42 6.99 -0.51
C PHE A 48 -0.91 8.26 0.16
N ASP A 49 -1.46 9.14 -0.67
CA ASP A 49 -2.08 10.38 -0.26
C ASP A 49 -3.54 10.37 -0.69
N VAL A 50 -4.43 10.69 0.24
CA VAL A 50 -5.87 10.70 0.01
C VAL A 50 -6.26 12.13 -0.33
N GLY A 51 -6.25 12.45 -1.62
CA GLY A 51 -6.75 13.72 -2.13
C GLY A 51 -8.27 13.79 -1.98
N GLY A 52 -8.75 14.44 -0.91
CA GLY A 52 -10.17 14.59 -0.63
C GLY A 52 -10.50 14.26 0.82
N ARG A 53 -11.46 13.35 1.04
CA ARG A 53 -11.91 12.94 2.37
C ARG A 53 -12.03 11.42 2.46
N ALA A 54 -11.55 10.83 3.56
CA ALA A 54 -11.83 9.44 3.91
C ALA A 54 -13.09 9.34 4.78
N TYR A 55 -13.90 8.31 4.53
CA TYR A 55 -15.06 7.97 5.36
C TYR A 55 -14.83 6.62 6.02
N ILE A 56 -14.84 6.62 7.35
CA ILE A 56 -14.58 5.46 8.21
C ILE A 56 -15.89 5.03 8.83
N TYR A 57 -16.22 3.74 8.70
CA TYR A 57 -17.40 3.17 9.34
C TYR A 57 -17.09 1.80 9.93
N LEU A 58 -17.30 1.69 11.25
CA LEU A 58 -17.09 0.49 12.03
C LEU A 58 -18.43 0.01 12.60
N LYS A 59 -18.70 -1.28 12.44
CA LYS A 59 -19.89 -1.94 13.02
C LYS A 59 -19.54 -2.69 14.30
N ASN A 60 -20.56 -2.97 15.12
CA ASN A 60 -20.48 -3.79 16.34
C ASN A 60 -19.48 -3.27 17.38
N LEU A 61 -19.19 -1.97 17.40
CA LEU A 61 -18.41 -1.34 18.45
C LEU A 61 -19.13 -1.47 19.80
N PHE A 62 -18.36 -1.58 20.89
CA PHE A 62 -18.88 -1.58 22.26
C PHE A 62 -20.00 -2.63 22.48
N ASN A 63 -19.82 -3.84 21.95
CA ASN A 63 -20.82 -4.93 22.00
C ASN A 63 -22.17 -4.59 21.33
N GLY A 64 -22.15 -3.72 20.32
CA GLY A 64 -23.36 -3.33 19.58
C GLY A 64 -24.13 -2.17 20.21
N ASP A 65 -23.56 -1.47 21.19
CA ASP A 65 -24.14 -0.22 21.68
C ASP A 65 -24.14 0.83 20.56
N LYS A 66 -25.34 1.16 20.09
CA LYS A 66 -25.52 2.06 18.94
C LYS A 66 -25.06 3.48 19.25
N LEU A 67 -25.32 4.00 20.45
CA LEU A 67 -25.00 5.38 20.79
C LEU A 67 -23.48 5.57 20.81
N LEU A 68 -22.77 4.70 21.52
CA LEU A 68 -21.31 4.75 21.59
C LEU A 68 -20.67 4.46 20.23
N GLY A 69 -21.23 3.51 19.46
CA GLY A 69 -20.78 3.18 18.12
C GLY A 69 -20.93 4.35 17.13
N ASP A 70 -22.09 5.02 17.13
CA ASP A 70 -22.34 6.18 16.27
C ASP A 70 -21.41 7.35 16.64
N GLN A 71 -21.21 7.60 17.94
CA GLN A 71 -20.35 8.68 18.40
C GLN A 71 -18.86 8.43 18.07
N MET A 72 -18.41 7.19 18.19
CA MET A 72 -17.07 6.81 17.75
C MET A 72 -16.91 6.97 16.24
N ASN A 73 -17.89 6.55 15.45
CA ASN A 73 -17.83 6.76 14.00
C ASN A 73 -17.76 8.26 13.63
N ILE A 74 -18.50 9.13 14.32
CA ILE A 74 -18.38 10.59 14.13
C ILE A 74 -16.96 11.06 14.44
N PHE A 75 -16.43 10.70 15.60
CA PHE A 75 -15.08 11.06 16.01
C PHE A 75 -14.02 10.61 14.99
N LEU A 76 -14.10 9.38 14.50
CA LEU A 76 -13.17 8.86 13.49
C LEU A 76 -13.27 9.63 12.17
N ASN A 77 -14.48 10.00 11.74
CA ASN A 77 -14.70 10.77 10.52
C ASN A 77 -14.30 12.25 10.64
N GLU A 78 -14.31 12.82 11.84
CA GLU A 78 -13.80 14.17 12.12
C GLU A 78 -12.26 14.20 12.11
N ASN A 79 -11.63 13.12 12.59
CA ASN A 79 -10.18 12.99 12.71
C ASN A 79 -9.56 12.12 11.60
N TRP A 80 -10.24 11.98 10.47
CA TRP A 80 -9.89 11.04 9.41
C TRP A 80 -8.46 11.25 8.86
N GLU A 81 -7.99 12.51 8.77
CA GLU A 81 -6.65 12.83 8.27
C GLU A 81 -5.55 12.25 9.16
N VAL A 82 -5.69 12.41 10.47
CA VAL A 82 -4.74 11.89 11.47
C VAL A 82 -4.76 10.37 11.44
N LEU A 83 -5.94 9.76 11.38
CA LEU A 83 -6.07 8.31 11.30
C LEU A 83 -5.45 7.73 10.03
N VAL A 84 -5.68 8.35 8.88
CA VAL A 84 -5.04 7.93 7.61
C VAL A 84 -3.52 8.10 7.71
N LYS A 85 -3.03 9.16 8.35
CA LYS A 85 -1.59 9.38 8.55
C LYS A 85 -0.95 8.34 9.50
N GLU A 86 -1.67 7.89 10.52
CA GLU A 86 -1.17 6.91 11.49
C GLU A 86 -1.28 5.46 11.01
N VAL A 87 -2.42 5.09 10.43
CA VAL A 87 -2.68 3.72 9.98
C VAL A 87 -2.15 3.48 8.56
N GLY A 88 -2.07 4.55 7.77
CA GLY A 88 -1.66 4.47 6.37
C GLY A 88 -0.29 3.84 6.15
N PRO A 89 0.76 4.18 6.91
CA PRO A 89 2.06 3.54 6.79
C PRO A 89 2.01 2.02 6.93
N THR A 90 1.27 1.48 7.91
CA THR A 90 1.15 0.02 8.12
C THR A 90 0.42 -0.67 6.96
N ILE A 91 -0.63 -0.04 6.42
CA ILE A 91 -1.30 -0.55 5.21
C ILE A 91 -0.35 -0.49 4.01
N GLY A 92 0.40 0.61 3.88
CA GLY A 92 1.38 0.82 2.82
C GLY A 92 2.50 -0.23 2.86
N GLU A 93 3.02 -0.58 4.05
CA GLU A 93 4.01 -1.64 4.21
C GLU A 93 3.48 -3.00 3.74
N ALA A 94 2.27 -3.38 4.14
CA ALA A 94 1.69 -4.67 3.75
C ALA A 94 1.45 -4.77 2.24
N ILE A 95 0.89 -3.71 1.63
CA ILE A 95 0.67 -3.65 0.18
C ILE A 95 2.02 -3.58 -0.55
N GLY A 96 2.96 -2.79 -0.05
CA GLY A 96 4.29 -2.63 -0.63
C GLY A 96 5.06 -3.95 -0.67
N GLU A 97 4.98 -4.75 0.40
CA GLU A 97 5.59 -6.07 0.44
C GLU A 97 4.90 -7.05 -0.52
N ALA A 98 3.57 -7.03 -0.62
CA ALA A 98 2.87 -7.84 -1.62
C ALA A 98 3.28 -7.46 -3.05
N MET A 99 3.40 -6.17 -3.35
CA MET A 99 3.88 -5.67 -4.65
C MET A 99 5.33 -6.10 -4.91
N ARG A 100 6.22 -6.05 -3.90
CA ARG A 100 7.60 -6.53 -4.00
C ARG A 100 7.66 -7.99 -4.41
N GLN A 101 6.84 -8.85 -3.80
CA GLN A 101 6.82 -10.28 -4.13
C GLN A 101 6.36 -10.55 -5.56
N ILE A 102 5.34 -9.82 -6.03
CA ILE A 102 4.87 -9.93 -7.43
C ILE A 102 5.98 -9.48 -8.39
N LEU A 103 6.60 -8.32 -8.15
CA LEU A 103 7.65 -7.78 -9.01
C LEU A 103 8.91 -8.66 -9.00
N ALA A 104 9.28 -9.24 -7.86
CA ALA A 104 10.39 -10.18 -7.77
C ALA A 104 10.17 -11.39 -8.67
N GLY A 105 8.95 -11.94 -8.69
CA GLY A 105 8.60 -13.05 -9.60
C GLY A 105 8.68 -12.67 -11.08
N ILE A 106 8.35 -11.43 -11.43
CA ILE A 106 8.45 -10.94 -12.82
C ILE A 106 9.93 -10.76 -13.21
N PHE A 107 10.70 -10.04 -12.40
CA PHE A 107 12.10 -9.73 -12.69
C PHE A 107 13.05 -10.92 -12.58
N ASP A 108 12.60 -12.02 -11.96
CA ASP A 108 13.32 -13.29 -11.98
C ASP A 108 13.27 -13.97 -13.37
N LEU A 109 12.24 -13.68 -14.16
CA LEU A 109 11.99 -14.31 -15.45
C LEU A 109 12.48 -13.49 -16.64
N VAL A 110 12.62 -12.18 -16.46
CA VAL A 110 12.93 -11.22 -17.53
C VAL A 110 14.23 -10.49 -17.22
N PRO A 111 15.25 -10.57 -18.11
CA PRO A 111 16.47 -9.79 -17.99
C PRO A 111 16.19 -8.30 -17.88
N LEU A 112 17.02 -7.57 -17.13
CA LEU A 112 16.88 -6.15 -16.86
C LEU A 112 16.77 -5.33 -18.15
N GLU A 113 17.60 -5.65 -19.14
CA GLU A 113 17.67 -4.95 -20.43
C GLU A 113 16.38 -5.11 -21.26
N ASP A 114 15.69 -6.24 -21.07
CA ASP A 114 14.44 -6.55 -21.75
C ASP A 114 13.24 -5.96 -20.98
N ALA A 115 13.31 -5.93 -19.65
CA ALA A 115 12.27 -5.41 -18.76
C ALA A 115 12.20 -3.88 -18.74
N PHE A 116 13.36 -3.22 -18.83
CA PHE A 116 13.50 -1.77 -18.88
C PHE A 116 14.42 -1.37 -20.03
N PRO A 117 13.91 -1.39 -21.28
CA PRO A 117 14.66 -0.83 -22.40
C PRO A 117 14.92 0.65 -22.06
N LEU A 118 16.19 1.04 -21.99
CA LEU A 118 16.58 2.43 -21.72
C LEU A 118 16.09 3.31 -22.87
N ASP A 119 14.95 3.94 -22.71
CA ASP A 119 14.54 5.04 -23.58
C ASP A 119 15.49 6.21 -23.29
N ALA A 120 16.12 6.77 -24.32
CA ALA A 120 17.15 7.81 -24.18
C ALA A 120 16.69 9.07 -23.41
N GLU A 121 15.39 9.23 -23.14
CA GLU A 121 14.81 10.31 -22.34
C GLU A 121 14.81 10.06 -20.82
N THR A 122 14.84 8.81 -20.34
CA THR A 122 14.85 8.52 -18.89
C THR A 122 16.26 8.42 -18.29
N ALA A 123 17.30 8.54 -19.13
CA ALA A 123 18.70 8.45 -18.75
C ALA A 123 19.36 9.81 -18.41
N THR A 124 18.58 10.84 -18.09
CA THR A 124 19.15 12.05 -17.45
C THR A 124 19.47 11.72 -15.99
N PRO A 125 20.75 11.81 -15.56
CA PRO A 125 21.08 11.77 -14.13
C PRO A 125 20.33 12.92 -13.46
N GLN A 126 19.48 12.59 -12.49
CA GLN A 126 18.93 13.62 -11.62
C GLN A 126 20.10 14.14 -10.78
N LYS A 127 20.67 15.25 -11.26
CA LYS A 127 21.79 15.95 -10.65
C LYS A 127 21.33 16.47 -9.29
N ASP A 128 22.14 16.19 -8.27
CA ASP A 128 22.02 16.71 -6.90
C ASP A 128 21.77 18.23 -6.85
#